data_AF-A0AA86T6D4-F1
#
_entry.id   AF-A0AA86T6D4-F1
#
_cell.length_a   1.000
_cell.length_b   1.000
_cell.length_c   1.000
_cell.angle_alpha   90.00
_cell.angle_beta   90.00
_cell.angle_gamma   90.00
#
_symmetry.space_group_name_H-M   'P 1'
#
loop_
_entity.id
_entity.type
_entity.pdbx_description
1 polymer ?
#
loop_
_entity_poly.entity_id
_entity_poly.type
_entity_poly.pdbx_seq_one_letter_code
_entity_poly.pdbx_strand_id
1 'polypeptide(L)'
;MLPGSGLKGLALAVARSNGEHETIFGTQKAAGLVDVLDAIPISPPGKNWIEVDIMNPHYPDWYQQKKDKQGKALAPSDDQSPNPIFFLTVSPGVEFEFALLCRTRTNEAKDALNKAKAWLIEGLKTLGAGAKTAAGYGYFV
;
A
#
# COMPACT_ATOMS: atom_id res chain seq x y z
N MET A 1 6.86 4.49 -8.13
CA MET A 1 5.45 4.39 -8.59
C MET A 1 4.70 3.49 -7.62
N LEU A 2 3.43 3.77 -7.37
CA LEU A 2 2.54 2.88 -6.63
C LEU A 2 1.59 2.20 -7.64
N PRO A 3 1.53 0.85 -7.69
CA PRO A 3 0.68 0.16 -8.65
C PRO A 3 -0.81 0.44 -8.45
N GLY A 4 -1.52 0.72 -9.55
CA GLY A 4 -2.96 0.98 -9.58
C GLY A 4 -3.79 -0.18 -9.05
N SER A 5 -3.31 -1.42 -9.21
CA SER A 5 -3.93 -2.61 -8.60
C SER A 5 -3.89 -2.55 -7.06
N GLY A 6 -2.78 -2.11 -6.47
CA GLY A 6 -2.63 -1.90 -5.03
C GLY A 6 -3.51 -0.77 -4.53
N LEU A 7 -3.55 0.34 -5.26
CA LEU A 7 -4.41 1.49 -4.96
C LEU A 7 -5.90 1.15 -5.07
N LYS A 8 -6.29 0.35 -6.06
CA LYS A 8 -7.64 -0.20 -6.17
C LYS A 8 -7.99 -1.10 -5.00
N GLY A 9 -7.07 -1.98 -4.59
CA GLY A 9 -7.24 -2.82 -3.41
C GLY A 9 -7.41 -2.02 -2.13
N LEU A 10 -6.64 -0.94 -1.98
CA LEU A 10 -6.72 0.00 -0.86
C LEU A 10 -8.07 0.72 -0.80
N ALA A 11 -8.50 1.31 -1.91
CA ALA A 11 -9.81 1.97 -2.00
C ALA A 11 -10.96 0.97 -1.78
N LEU A 12 -10.85 -0.26 -2.31
CA LEU A 12 -11.82 -1.33 -2.08
C LEU A 12 -11.90 -1.72 -0.61
N ALA A 13 -10.78 -1.78 0.12
CA ALA A 13 -10.76 -2.12 1.55
C ALA A 13 -11.62 -1.15 2.38
N VAL A 14 -11.58 0.14 2.04
CA VAL A 14 -12.45 1.17 2.63
C VAL A 14 -13.89 1.01 2.15
N ALA A 15 -14.10 0.80 0.85
CA ALA A 15 -15.42 0.79 0.22
C ALA A 15 -16.30 -0.42 0.58
N ARG A 16 -15.71 -1.52 1.09
CA ARG A 16 -16.42 -2.76 1.43
C ARG A 16 -17.58 -2.56 2.42
N SER A 17 -17.51 -1.55 3.27
CA SER A 17 -18.59 -1.20 4.21
C SER A 17 -19.78 -0.49 3.56
N ASN A 18 -19.64 0.04 2.34
CA ASN A 18 -20.61 0.94 1.69
C ASN A 18 -21.45 0.30 0.56
N GLY A 19 -21.32 -1.01 0.29
CA GLY A 19 -22.19 -1.77 -0.63
C GLY A 19 -22.06 -1.50 -2.14
N GLU A 20 -21.71 -0.27 -2.56
CA GLU A 20 -21.67 0.15 -3.98
C GLU A 20 -20.34 -0.17 -4.70
N HIS A 21 -19.37 -0.73 -3.98
CA HIS A 21 -18.03 -0.98 -4.49
C HIS A 21 -17.98 -1.99 -5.65
N GLU A 22 -18.96 -2.90 -5.76
CA GLU A 22 -19.02 -3.90 -6.84
C GLU A 22 -19.28 -3.25 -8.21
N THR A 23 -20.13 -2.22 -8.28
CA THR A 23 -20.36 -1.49 -9.53
C THR A 23 -19.14 -0.66 -9.92
N ILE A 24 -18.48 -0.05 -8.93
CA ILE A 24 -17.34 0.84 -9.16
C ILE A 24 -16.08 0.06 -9.51
N PHE A 25 -15.76 -1.00 -8.76
CA PHE A 25 -14.52 -1.77 -8.91
C PHE A 25 -14.69 -3.11 -9.62
N GLY A 26 -15.93 -3.55 -9.84
CA GLY A 26 -16.25 -4.79 -10.52
C GLY A 26 -16.36 -6.00 -9.58
N THR A 27 -16.77 -7.10 -10.17
CA THR A 27 -16.85 -8.42 -9.55
C THR A 27 -16.09 -9.44 -10.41
N GLN A 28 -16.10 -10.71 -10.04
CA GLN A 28 -15.59 -11.78 -10.91
C GLN A 28 -16.41 -11.95 -12.21
N LYS A 29 -17.67 -11.46 -12.23
CA LYS A 29 -18.60 -11.65 -13.35
C LYS A 29 -18.71 -10.42 -14.26
N ALA A 30 -18.36 -9.24 -13.76
CA ALA A 30 -18.53 -7.99 -14.48
C ALA A 30 -17.38 -7.03 -14.16
N ALA A 31 -16.91 -6.32 -15.19
CA ALA A 31 -15.90 -5.29 -15.00
C ALA A 31 -16.49 -4.06 -14.29
N GLY A 32 -15.69 -3.40 -13.46
CA GLY A 32 -16.08 -2.17 -12.78
C GLY A 32 -16.10 -0.95 -13.71
N LEU A 33 -16.77 0.11 -13.25
CA LEU A 33 -16.84 1.40 -13.96
C LEU A 33 -15.52 2.20 -13.89
N VAL A 34 -14.78 2.08 -12.79
CA VAL A 34 -13.61 2.91 -12.50
C VAL A 34 -12.32 2.10 -12.60
N ASP A 35 -11.41 2.59 -13.45
CA ASP A 35 -10.03 2.14 -13.54
C ASP A 35 -9.14 3.03 -12.66
N VAL A 36 -8.28 2.40 -11.87
CA VAL A 36 -7.31 3.06 -10.99
C VAL A 36 -5.94 2.91 -11.65
N LEU A 37 -5.32 4.02 -12.03
CA LEU A 37 -4.01 4.00 -12.66
C LEU A 37 -2.89 3.95 -11.61
N ASP A 38 -1.68 3.65 -12.07
CA ASP A 38 -0.47 3.76 -11.25
C ASP A 38 -0.28 5.21 -10.79
N ALA A 39 0.07 5.40 -9.53
CA ALA A 39 0.45 6.72 -9.02
C ALA A 39 1.93 6.98 -9.23
N ILE A 40 2.25 8.18 -9.71
CA ILE A 40 3.60 8.61 -10.06
C ILE A 40 4.00 9.83 -9.23
N PRO A 41 5.28 9.97 -8.86
CA PRO A 41 5.74 11.19 -8.19
C PRO A 41 5.66 12.39 -9.15
N ILE A 42 5.12 13.53 -8.70
CA ILE A 42 4.82 14.71 -9.56
C ILE A 42 6.09 15.42 -10.03
N SER A 43 7.19 15.21 -9.32
CA SER A 43 8.54 15.54 -9.72
C SER A 43 9.42 14.66 -8.85
N PRO A 44 10.41 13.90 -9.35
CA PRO A 44 11.44 13.37 -8.46
C PRO A 44 12.14 14.60 -7.86
N PRO A 45 11.92 14.96 -6.58
CA PRO A 45 12.45 16.19 -6.03
C PRO A 45 13.97 16.10 -5.99
N GLY A 46 14.62 16.63 -7.03
CA GLY A 46 16.09 16.71 -7.15
C GLY A 46 16.84 15.43 -6.76
N LYS A 47 18.05 15.62 -6.23
CA LYS A 47 18.75 14.60 -5.45
C LYS A 47 18.13 14.60 -4.05
N ASN A 48 17.85 13.43 -3.46
CA ASN A 48 17.45 13.18 -2.06
C ASN A 48 15.95 12.95 -1.75
N TRP A 49 15.22 12.26 -2.64
CA TRP A 49 13.83 11.82 -2.36
C TRP A 49 13.70 10.34 -2.02
N ILE A 50 14.85 9.67 -2.02
CA ILE A 50 15.03 8.31 -1.54
C ILE A 50 16.02 8.38 -0.38
N GLU A 51 15.64 7.79 0.74
CA GLU A 51 16.41 7.72 1.97
C GLU A 51 16.72 6.27 2.31
N VAL A 52 17.80 6.07 3.09
CA VAL A 52 18.13 4.77 3.68
C VAL A 52 17.60 4.77 5.10
N ASP A 53 16.81 3.76 5.44
CA ASP A 53 16.36 3.49 6.80
C ASP A 53 16.80 2.08 7.21
N ILE A 54 16.68 1.76 8.50
CA ILE A 54 17.15 0.52 9.11
C ILE A 54 16.01 -0.17 9.85
N MET A 55 15.94 -1.50 9.75
CA MET A 55 15.15 -2.32 10.67
C MET A 55 16.02 -3.37 11.35
N ASN A 56 15.70 -3.65 12.61
CA ASN A 56 16.24 -4.77 13.37
C ASN A 56 15.06 -5.69 13.74
N PRO A 57 14.89 -6.85 13.08
CA PRO A 57 13.93 -7.85 13.53
C PRO A 57 14.25 -8.29 14.96
N HIS A 58 13.24 -8.37 15.83
CA HIS A 58 13.43 -8.76 17.23
C HIS A 58 13.77 -10.25 17.40
N TYR A 59 13.24 -11.12 16.53
CA TYR A 59 13.52 -12.57 16.52
C TYR A 59 14.05 -13.05 15.16
N PRO A 60 15.25 -12.65 14.74
CA PRO A 60 15.77 -12.94 13.40
C PRO A 60 15.83 -14.44 13.09
N ASP A 61 16.21 -15.30 14.04
CA ASP A 61 16.36 -16.74 13.80
C ASP A 61 15.01 -17.44 13.61
N TRP A 62 13.98 -16.97 14.33
CA TRP A 62 12.60 -17.44 14.17
C TRP A 62 12.06 -17.12 12.77
N TYR A 63 12.16 -15.86 12.36
CA TYR A 63 11.64 -15.43 11.05
C TYR A 63 12.43 -16.02 9.87
N GLN A 64 13.71 -16.35 10.08
CA GLN A 64 14.54 -17.07 9.10
C GLN A 64 14.33 -18.58 9.11
N GLN A 65 13.44 -19.11 9.96
CA GLN A 65 13.16 -20.53 10.09
C GLN A 65 14.43 -21.36 10.35
N LYS A 66 15.38 -20.81 11.11
CA LYS A 66 16.61 -21.53 11.48
C LYS A 66 16.26 -22.76 12.32
N LYS A 67 17.11 -23.77 12.21
CA LYS A 67 16.97 -25.04 12.92
C LYS A 67 18.13 -25.27 13.87
N ASP A 68 17.85 -25.92 14.98
CA ASP A 68 18.87 -26.44 15.88
C ASP A 68 19.65 -27.60 15.23
N LYS A 69 20.63 -28.14 15.97
CA LYS A 69 21.47 -29.25 15.52
C LYS A 69 20.68 -30.55 15.29
N GLN A 70 19.47 -30.64 15.83
CA GLN A 70 18.55 -31.77 15.70
C GLN A 70 17.52 -31.55 14.58
N GLY A 71 17.60 -30.42 13.86
CA GLY A 71 16.71 -30.09 12.75
C GLY A 71 15.35 -29.52 13.16
N LYS A 72 15.15 -29.17 14.44
CA LYS A 72 13.93 -28.55 14.95
C LYS A 72 14.00 -27.02 14.77
N ALA A 73 12.89 -26.38 14.39
CA ALA A 73 12.84 -24.93 14.29
C ALA A 73 13.14 -24.27 15.64
N LEU A 74 14.02 -23.25 15.62
CA LEU A 74 14.32 -22.43 16.79
C LEU A 74 13.09 -21.61 17.17
N ALA A 75 12.74 -21.58 18.45
CA ALA A 75 11.65 -20.75 18.99
C ALA A 75 12.09 -19.28 19.11
N PRO A 76 11.16 -18.30 19.16
CA PRO A 76 11.51 -16.91 19.46
C PRO A 76 12.15 -16.79 20.85
N SER A 77 13.25 -16.05 20.93
CA SER A 77 14.00 -15.83 22.17
C SER A 77 14.59 -14.41 22.20
N ASP A 78 14.61 -13.78 23.36
CA ASP A 78 15.04 -12.38 23.56
C ASP A 78 16.57 -12.21 23.67
N ASP A 79 17.34 -13.28 23.48
CA ASP A 79 18.80 -13.33 23.62
C ASP A 79 19.56 -13.22 22.29
N GLN A 80 18.85 -12.92 21.20
CA GLN A 80 19.42 -12.85 19.86
C GLN A 80 20.08 -11.49 19.60
N SER A 81 21.25 -11.50 18.95
CA SER A 81 21.92 -10.27 18.54
C SER A 81 21.10 -9.51 17.48
N PRO A 82 21.05 -8.15 17.54
CA PRO A 82 20.39 -7.36 16.52
C PRO A 82 21.05 -7.58 15.14
N ASN A 83 20.23 -7.65 14.10
CA ASN A 83 20.68 -7.81 12.72
C ASN A 83 20.21 -6.62 11.85
N PRO A 84 21.05 -5.57 11.68
CA PRO A 84 20.73 -4.39 10.89
C PRO A 84 20.39 -4.70 9.43
N ILE A 85 19.16 -4.43 9.02
CA ILE A 85 18.73 -4.51 7.62
C ILE A 85 18.44 -3.11 7.11
N PHE A 86 19.32 -2.60 6.26
CA PHE A 86 19.14 -1.33 5.56
C PHE A 86 18.17 -1.51 4.38
N PHE A 87 17.26 -0.56 4.20
CA PHE A 87 16.32 -0.55 3.08
C PHE A 87 16.06 0.88 2.60
N LEU A 88 15.63 1.01 1.35
CA LEU A 88 15.29 2.30 0.76
C LEU A 88 13.84 2.67 1.07
N THR A 89 13.62 3.94 1.41
CA THR A 89 12.30 4.54 1.60
C THR A 89 12.16 5.81 0.76
N VAL A 90 10.92 6.21 0.48
CA VAL A 90 10.63 7.52 -0.11
C VAL A 90 10.59 8.54 1.02
N SER A 91 11.27 9.68 0.83
CA SER A 91 11.32 10.76 1.83
C SER A 91 9.92 11.33 2.10
N PRO A 92 9.64 11.81 3.33
CA PRO A 92 8.46 12.61 3.60
C PRO A 92 8.40 13.86 2.71
N GLY A 93 7.19 14.27 2.30
CA GLY A 93 6.98 15.45 1.47
C GLY A 93 7.09 15.21 -0.05
N VAL A 94 7.37 13.97 -0.49
CA VAL A 94 7.26 13.61 -1.90
C VAL A 94 5.80 13.51 -2.31
N GLU A 95 5.39 14.36 -3.25
CA GLU A 95 4.03 14.38 -3.79
C GLU A 95 3.84 13.32 -4.89
N PHE A 96 2.68 12.69 -4.89
CA PHE A 96 2.26 11.72 -5.90
C PHE A 96 0.98 12.18 -6.60
N GLU A 97 0.93 12.00 -7.91
CA GLU A 97 -0.26 12.16 -8.73
C GLU A 97 -0.98 10.82 -8.83
N PHE A 98 -2.29 10.86 -8.54
CA PHE A 98 -3.18 9.71 -8.59
C PHE A 98 -4.27 9.98 -9.63
N ALA A 99 -4.46 9.04 -10.55
CA ALA A 99 -5.43 9.17 -11.63
C ALA A 99 -6.49 8.07 -11.58
N LEU A 100 -7.76 8.49 -11.69
CA LEU A 100 -8.93 7.62 -11.78
C LEU A 100 -9.63 7.90 -13.11
N LEU A 101 -9.98 6.85 -13.85
CA LEU A 101 -10.70 6.93 -15.11
C LEU A 101 -12.03 6.21 -15.00
N CYS A 102 -13.10 6.78 -15.55
CA CYS A 102 -14.37 6.08 -15.71
C CYS A 102 -14.52 5.61 -17.15
N ARG A 103 -15.00 4.39 -17.34
CA ARG A 103 -15.23 3.79 -18.66
C ARG A 103 -16.42 4.39 -19.41
N THR A 104 -17.31 5.10 -18.69
CA THR A 104 -18.50 5.75 -19.25
C THR A 104 -18.43 7.26 -19.08
N ARG A 105 -19.19 8.00 -19.90
CA ARG A 105 -19.29 9.48 -19.85
C ARG A 105 -20.66 9.98 -19.34
N THR A 106 -21.34 9.17 -18.53
CA THR A 106 -22.69 9.47 -18.04
C THR A 106 -22.66 10.23 -16.70
N ASN A 107 -23.80 10.62 -16.15
CA ASN A 107 -23.83 11.28 -14.84
C ASN A 107 -23.38 10.34 -13.71
N GLU A 108 -23.67 9.04 -13.85
CA GLU A 108 -23.22 7.98 -12.95
C GLU A 108 -21.68 7.87 -12.93
N ALA A 109 -21.00 8.27 -14.01
CA ALA A 109 -19.54 8.29 -14.06
C ALA A 109 -18.93 9.29 -13.06
N LYS A 110 -19.56 10.47 -12.91
CA LYS A 110 -19.07 11.49 -11.97
C LYS A 110 -19.23 11.04 -10.52
N ASP A 111 -20.38 10.44 -10.19
CA ASP A 111 -20.64 9.92 -8.85
C ASP A 111 -19.70 8.76 -8.51
N ALA A 112 -19.52 7.81 -9.44
CA ALA A 112 -18.57 6.70 -9.29
C ALA A 112 -17.13 7.19 -9.06
N LEU A 113 -16.67 8.19 -9.83
CA LEU A 113 -15.35 8.79 -9.65
C LEU A 113 -15.21 9.50 -8.31
N ASN A 114 -16.24 10.24 -7.87
CA ASN A 114 -16.22 10.93 -6.58
C ASN A 114 -16.14 9.94 -5.41
N LYS A 115 -16.92 8.86 -5.45
CA LYS A 115 -16.88 7.78 -4.46
C LYS A 115 -15.53 7.08 -4.45
N ALA A 116 -15.03 6.67 -5.62
CA ALA A 116 -13.72 6.04 -5.74
C ALA A 116 -12.59 6.95 -5.23
N LYS A 117 -12.65 8.25 -5.53
CA LYS A 117 -11.71 9.26 -5.02
C LYS A 117 -11.77 9.36 -3.50
N ALA A 118 -12.97 9.45 -2.92
CA ALA A 118 -13.15 9.55 -1.48
C ALA A 118 -12.56 8.33 -0.75
N TRP A 119 -12.88 7.11 -1.22
CA TRP A 119 -12.35 5.87 -0.65
C TRP A 119 -10.84 5.75 -0.81
N LEU A 120 -10.29 6.16 -1.96
CA LEU A 120 -8.84 6.16 -2.16
C LEU A 120 -8.15 7.12 -1.20
N ILE A 121 -8.66 8.35 -1.05
CA ILE A 121 -8.11 9.35 -0.10
C ILE A 121 -8.16 8.83 1.33
N GLU A 122 -9.28 8.25 1.75
CA GLU A 122 -9.43 7.67 3.09
C GLU A 122 -8.46 6.52 3.31
N GLY A 123 -8.32 5.61 2.33
CA GLY A 123 -7.40 4.48 2.42
C GLY A 123 -5.94 4.92 2.50
N LEU A 124 -5.55 5.92 1.70
CA LEU A 124 -4.20 6.50 1.74
C LEU A 124 -3.89 7.14 3.11
N LYS A 125 -4.90 7.71 3.78
CA LYS A 125 -4.77 8.36 5.10
C LYS A 125 -4.79 7.39 6.27
N THR A 126 -5.58 6.32 6.19
CA THR A 126 -5.90 5.47 7.36
C THR A 126 -5.28 4.08 7.30
N LEU A 127 -5.04 3.54 6.10
CA LEU A 127 -4.49 2.20 5.91
C LEU A 127 -3.04 2.23 5.39
N GLY A 128 -2.69 3.28 4.63
CA GLY A 128 -1.38 3.44 3.99
C GLY A 128 -1.22 2.58 2.72
N ALA A 129 -0.34 3.01 1.83
CA ALA A 129 0.02 2.31 0.59
C ALA A 129 1.49 1.89 0.59
N GLY A 130 1.76 0.67 0.13
CA GLY A 130 3.12 0.12 0.04
C GLY A 130 3.42 -0.89 1.14
N ALA A 131 4.67 -0.94 1.57
CA ALA A 131 5.15 -1.90 2.55
C ALA A 131 5.22 -1.28 3.96
N LYS A 132 5.21 -2.14 4.98
CA LYS A 132 5.42 -1.77 6.39
C LYS A 132 4.44 -0.73 6.94
N THR A 133 3.20 -0.72 6.45
CA THR A 133 2.15 0.20 6.94
C THR A 133 1.86 0.03 8.43
N ALA A 134 1.87 -1.21 8.93
CA ALA A 134 1.74 -1.49 10.37
C ALA A 134 2.85 -0.86 11.25
N ALA A 135 4.00 -0.50 10.65
CA ALA A 135 5.09 0.19 11.32
C ALA A 135 5.09 1.71 11.04
N GLY A 136 4.02 2.25 10.43
CA GLY A 136 3.85 3.69 10.17
C GLY A 136 4.31 4.18 8.80
N TYR A 137 4.73 3.30 7.87
CA TYR A 137 5.17 3.70 6.53
C TYR A 137 4.02 3.81 5.54
N GLY A 138 4.20 4.62 4.49
CA GLY A 138 3.29 4.61 3.34
C GLY A 138 1.98 5.40 3.52
N TYR A 139 1.89 6.25 4.53
CA TYR A 139 0.72 7.12 4.76
C TYR A 139 0.86 8.43 4.00
N PHE A 140 -0.27 8.96 3.54
CA PHE A 140 -0.37 10.24 2.82
C PHE A 140 -1.30 11.19 3.58
N VAL A 141 -1.02 12.50 3.55
CA VAL A 141 -1.75 13.54 4.30
C VAL A 141 -2.41 14.56 3.38
#